data_AF-A0AAD7BKR4-F1
#
_entry.id   AF-A0AAD7BKR4-F1
#
_cell.length_a   1.000
_cell.length_b   1.000
_cell.length_c   1.000
_cell.angle_alpha   90.00
_cell.angle_beta   90.00
_cell.angle_gamma   90.00
#
_symmetry.space_group_name_H-M   'P 1'
#
loop_
_entity.id
_entity.type
_entity.pdbx_description
1 polymer ?
#
loop_
_entity_poly.entity_id
_entity_poly.type
_entity_poly.pdbx_seq_one_letter_code
_entity_poly.pdbx_strand_id
1 'polypeptide(L)'
;DLFEHLRMLAATQKLPSMSALEVTARQLHQSFSSTRASHQAARDARTGSAWSNHVPVGAEWTKGPDTVPAPQELGSRKKKEAVFPPDFSGDLVLASSIALIRDALLIRECGYAMAGGDVGRMYEVMKVFLFIFAGSSNSKYVGYFLEQICDLEWESTPEQRKATLRGMVVNITGREGHHAGIDILLEHFNRLLE
;
A
#
# COMPACT_ATOMS: atom_id res chain seq x y z
N ASP A 1 -6.85 17.87 -15.36
CA ASP A 1 -7.11 17.59 -13.93
C ASP A 1 -8.33 16.66 -13.79
N LEU A 2 -8.33 15.72 -12.84
CA LEU A 2 -9.47 14.81 -12.62
C LEU A 2 -10.73 15.58 -12.21
N PHE A 3 -10.59 16.59 -11.35
CA PHE A 3 -11.74 17.38 -10.91
C PHE A 3 -12.32 18.20 -12.06
N GLU A 4 -11.48 18.80 -12.89
CA GLU A 4 -11.89 19.48 -14.11
C GLU A 4 -12.62 18.54 -15.08
N HIS A 5 -12.11 17.33 -15.29
CA HIS A 5 -12.78 16.33 -16.13
C HIS A 5 -14.19 15.97 -15.61
N LEU A 6 -14.32 15.74 -14.30
CA LEU A 6 -15.62 15.47 -13.68
C LEU A 6 -16.58 16.66 -13.76
N ARG A 7 -16.07 17.90 -13.63
CA ARG A 7 -16.89 19.11 -13.84
C ARG A 7 -17.41 19.21 -15.28
N MET A 8 -16.58 18.89 -16.28
CA MET A 8 -17.02 18.86 -17.68
C MET A 8 -18.08 17.78 -17.95
N LEU A 9 -17.92 16.59 -17.36
CA LEU A 9 -18.92 15.52 -17.46
C LEU A 9 -20.24 15.90 -16.78
N ALA A 10 -20.18 16.59 -15.64
CA ALA A 10 -21.37 17.11 -14.98
C ALA A 10 -22.10 18.15 -15.85
N ALA A 11 -21.36 19.09 -16.45
CA ALA A 11 -21.92 20.12 -17.34
C ALA A 11 -22.60 19.52 -18.59
N THR A 12 -22.10 18.37 -19.06
CA THR A 12 -22.65 17.65 -20.22
C THR A 12 -23.68 16.58 -19.83
N GLN A 13 -24.07 16.48 -18.55
CA GLN A 13 -24.95 15.44 -18.00
C GLN A 13 -24.51 14.00 -18.30
N LYS A 14 -23.20 13.78 -18.43
CA LYS A 14 -22.56 12.47 -18.68
C LYS A 14 -21.83 11.94 -17.45
N LEU A 15 -22.19 12.41 -16.26
CA LEU A 15 -21.57 11.93 -15.04
C LEU A 15 -21.94 10.45 -14.82
N PRO A 16 -20.97 9.55 -14.62
CA PRO A 16 -21.28 8.15 -14.32
C PRO A 16 -22.04 8.04 -12.99
N SER A 17 -22.93 7.06 -12.90
CA SER A 17 -23.59 6.73 -11.64
C SER A 17 -22.58 6.14 -10.65
N MET A 18 -22.90 6.22 -9.35
CA MET A 18 -22.06 5.62 -8.31
C MET A 18 -21.84 4.12 -8.54
N SER A 19 -22.87 3.40 -9.01
CA SER A 19 -22.77 1.98 -9.36
C SER A 19 -21.78 1.74 -10.51
N ALA A 20 -21.81 2.59 -11.54
CA ALA A 20 -20.85 2.50 -12.64
C ALA A 20 -19.41 2.72 -12.15
N LEU A 21 -19.21 3.72 -11.28
CA LEU A 21 -17.90 3.99 -10.65
C LEU A 21 -17.42 2.82 -9.80
N GLU A 22 -18.31 2.17 -9.04
CA GLU A 22 -17.96 1.01 -8.23
C GLU A 22 -17.51 -0.18 -9.09
N VAL A 23 -18.19 -0.43 -10.22
CA VAL A 23 -17.79 -1.47 -11.18
C VAL A 23 -16.39 -1.19 -11.72
N THR A 24 -16.11 0.06 -12.14
CA THR A 24 -14.78 0.45 -12.61
C THR A 24 -13.73 0.34 -11.51
N ALA A 25 -14.03 0.78 -10.29
CA ALA A 25 -13.12 0.69 -9.15
C ALA A 25 -12.77 -0.77 -8.82
N ARG A 26 -13.76 -1.67 -8.86
CA ARG A 26 -13.56 -3.10 -8.66
C ARG A 26 -12.66 -3.70 -9.75
N GLN A 27 -12.86 -3.32 -11.00
CA GLN A 27 -12.01 -3.75 -12.10
C GLN A 27 -10.57 -3.25 -11.91
N LEU A 28 -10.38 -1.96 -11.59
CA LEU A 28 -9.05 -1.39 -11.31
C LEU A 28 -8.37 -2.09 -10.14
N HIS A 29 -9.09 -2.38 -9.06
CA HIS A 29 -8.56 -3.11 -7.91
C HIS A 29 -8.10 -4.52 -8.30
N GLN A 30 -8.94 -5.24 -9.04
CA GLN A 30 -8.64 -6.59 -9.52
C GLN A 30 -7.51 -6.62 -10.56
N SER A 31 -7.27 -5.52 -11.26
CA SER A 31 -6.22 -5.41 -12.28
C SER A 31 -4.88 -4.88 -11.74
N PHE A 32 -4.90 -3.94 -10.79
CA PHE A 32 -3.72 -3.12 -10.47
C PHE A 32 -3.38 -2.96 -8.99
N SER A 33 -4.21 -3.47 -8.07
CA SER A 33 -3.95 -3.26 -6.63
C SER A 33 -4.32 -4.46 -5.75
N SER A 34 -4.32 -5.67 -6.32
CA SER A 34 -4.60 -6.90 -5.59
C SER A 34 -3.42 -7.87 -5.65
N THR A 35 -3.28 -8.72 -4.63
CA THR A 35 -2.25 -9.78 -4.62
C THR A 35 -2.42 -10.71 -5.83
N ARG A 36 -3.66 -11.02 -6.21
CA ARG A 36 -3.96 -11.83 -7.39
C ARG A 36 -3.42 -11.18 -8.68
N ALA A 37 -3.63 -9.88 -8.84
CA ALA A 37 -3.12 -9.14 -9.99
C ALA A 37 -1.59 -9.18 -10.07
N SER A 38 -0.90 -8.98 -8.95
CA SER A 38 0.56 -9.07 -8.89
C SER A 38 1.06 -10.46 -9.32
N HIS A 39 0.40 -11.52 -8.84
CA HIS A 39 0.75 -12.89 -9.23
C HIS A 39 0.44 -13.19 -10.69
N GLN A 40 -0.63 -12.60 -11.25
CA GLN A 40 -0.97 -12.75 -12.67
C GLN A 40 0.02 -12.02 -13.57
N ALA A 41 0.46 -10.81 -13.18
CA ALA A 41 1.52 -10.09 -13.87
C ALA A 41 2.86 -10.85 -13.83
N ALA A 42 3.17 -11.54 -12.73
CA ALA A 42 4.37 -12.37 -12.62
C ALA A 42 4.30 -13.67 -13.45
N ARG A 43 3.13 -14.02 -14.00
CA ARG A 43 2.97 -15.13 -14.95
C ARG A 43 3.01 -14.62 -16.39
N ASP A 44 3.06 -15.53 -17.34
CA ASP A 44 3.01 -15.19 -18.76
C ASP A 44 1.68 -14.48 -19.11
N ALA A 45 1.73 -13.17 -19.30
CA ALA A 45 0.56 -12.37 -19.66
C ALA A 45 0.01 -12.72 -21.06
N ARG A 46 0.76 -13.44 -21.90
CA ARG A 46 0.38 -13.84 -23.26
C ARG A 46 -0.55 -15.05 -23.29
N THR A 47 -0.59 -15.84 -22.21
CA THR A 47 -1.39 -17.09 -22.16
C THR A 47 -2.90 -16.89 -22.08
N GLY A 48 -3.39 -15.64 -22.13
CA GLY A 48 -4.82 -15.33 -22.19
C GLY A 48 -5.53 -15.65 -20.88
N SER A 49 -5.80 -14.63 -20.08
CA SER A 49 -6.56 -14.73 -18.84
C SER A 49 -7.59 -13.61 -18.75
N ALA A 50 -8.59 -13.76 -17.88
CA ALA A 50 -9.54 -12.68 -17.61
C ALA A 50 -8.83 -11.37 -17.18
N TRP A 51 -7.68 -11.48 -16.52
CA TRP A 51 -6.88 -10.31 -16.12
C TRP A 51 -6.13 -9.68 -17.29
N SER A 52 -5.54 -10.48 -18.19
CA SER A 52 -4.81 -9.95 -19.36
C SER A 52 -5.73 -9.20 -20.33
N ASN A 53 -7.04 -9.48 -20.30
CA ASN A 53 -8.02 -8.71 -21.09
C ASN A 53 -8.23 -7.28 -20.56
N HIS A 54 -7.84 -7.00 -19.32
CA HIS A 54 -8.01 -5.70 -18.67
C HIS A 54 -6.71 -4.91 -18.57
N VAL A 55 -5.57 -5.55 -18.83
CA VAL A 55 -4.25 -4.91 -18.79
C VAL A 55 -3.73 -4.79 -20.21
N PRO A 56 -3.54 -3.57 -20.73
CA PRO A 56 -3.04 -3.38 -22.08
C PRO A 56 -1.61 -3.91 -22.18
N VAL A 57 -1.34 -4.66 -23.24
CA VAL A 57 0.04 -5.09 -23.56
C VAL A 57 0.80 -3.86 -24.05
N GLY A 58 1.92 -3.56 -23.39
CA GLY A 58 2.81 -2.46 -23.78
C GLY A 58 3.47 -2.72 -25.13
N ALA A 59 3.99 -1.66 -25.75
CA ALA A 59 4.86 -1.78 -26.91
C ALA A 59 6.20 -2.43 -26.52
N GLU A 60 6.89 -3.04 -27.48
CA GLU A 60 8.23 -3.55 -27.25
C GLU A 60 9.16 -2.43 -26.79
N TRP A 61 9.97 -2.73 -25.76
CA TRP A 61 10.93 -1.78 -25.23
C TRP A 61 11.97 -1.45 -26.31
N THR A 62 11.93 -0.22 -26.83
CA THR A 62 13.00 0.33 -27.65
C THR A 62 14.04 0.92 -26.72
N LYS A 63 15.30 0.48 -26.81
CA LYS A 63 16.38 1.13 -26.07
C LYS A 63 16.38 2.61 -26.44
N GLY A 64 16.13 3.47 -25.45
CA GLY A 64 16.29 4.91 -25.62
C GLY A 64 17.75 5.24 -26.01
N PRO A 65 18.00 6.43 -26.58
CA PRO A 65 19.36 6.84 -26.92
C PRO A 65 20.25 6.77 -25.67
N ASP A 66 21.44 6.17 -25.81
CA ASP A 66 22.44 5.86 -24.75
C ASP A 66 23.03 7.09 -24.02
N THR A 67 22.34 8.23 -24.03
CA THR A 67 22.88 9.54 -23.62
C THR A 67 22.48 9.98 -22.22
N VAL A 68 21.77 9.15 -21.43
CA VAL A 68 21.52 9.47 -20.02
C VAL A 68 22.74 9.01 -19.21
N PRO A 69 23.57 9.91 -18.66
CA PRO A 69 24.68 9.53 -17.80
C PRO A 69 24.12 8.76 -16.59
N ALA A 70 24.72 7.60 -16.31
CA ALA A 70 24.33 6.75 -15.19
C ALA A 70 24.32 7.56 -13.88
N PRO A 71 23.27 7.43 -13.03
CA PRO A 71 23.26 8.06 -11.72
C PRO A 71 24.53 7.66 -10.94
N GLN A 72 25.25 8.64 -10.40
CA GLN A 72 26.44 8.40 -9.57
C GLN A 72 26.06 7.47 -8.41
N GLU A 73 26.74 6.32 -8.32
CA GLU A 73 26.45 5.29 -7.33
C GLU A 73 26.69 5.81 -5.91
N LEU A 74 25.60 6.05 -5.17
CA LEU A 74 25.66 6.24 -3.72
C LEU A 74 25.78 4.85 -3.06
N GLY A 75 27.01 4.47 -2.69
CA GLY A 75 27.29 3.33 -1.82
C GLY A 75 27.23 1.97 -2.51
N SER A 76 28.41 1.42 -2.81
CA SER A 76 28.63 0.09 -3.40
C SER A 76 28.15 -1.04 -2.49
N ARG A 77 26.86 -1.34 -2.51
CA ARG A 77 26.33 -2.65 -2.11
C ARG A 77 26.35 -3.51 -3.35
N LYS A 78 27.16 -4.58 -3.37
CA LYS A 78 27.25 -5.53 -4.51
C LYS A 78 25.84 -5.88 -4.99
N LYS A 79 25.42 -5.33 -6.13
CA LYS A 79 24.20 -5.75 -6.82
C LYS A 79 24.42 -7.20 -7.21
N LYS A 80 23.77 -8.14 -6.52
CA LYS A 80 23.58 -9.47 -7.08
C LYS A 80 22.73 -9.25 -8.33
N GLU A 81 23.30 -9.51 -9.50
CA GLU A 81 22.53 -9.60 -10.73
C GLU A 81 21.38 -10.58 -10.49
N ALA A 82 20.16 -10.15 -10.79
CA ALA A 82 18.99 -11.00 -10.66
C ALA A 82 19.13 -12.13 -11.69
N VAL A 83 19.42 -13.34 -11.22
CA VAL A 83 19.42 -14.53 -12.06
C VAL A 83 17.96 -14.89 -12.32
N PHE A 84 17.46 -14.50 -13.48
CA PHE A 84 16.14 -14.92 -13.93
C PHE A 84 16.23 -16.35 -14.48
N PRO A 85 15.20 -17.19 -14.25
CA PRO A 85 15.08 -18.45 -14.97
C PRO A 85 15.11 -18.18 -16.49
N PRO A 86 15.77 -19.04 -17.29
CA PRO A 86 15.90 -18.84 -18.73
C PRO A 86 14.53 -18.75 -19.46
N ASP A 87 13.45 -19.26 -18.86
CA ASP A 87 12.10 -19.32 -19.44
C ASP A 87 11.10 -18.37 -18.76
N PHE A 88 11.57 -17.31 -18.08
CA PHE A 88 10.66 -16.37 -17.43
C PHE A 88 9.98 -15.44 -18.46
N SER A 89 8.68 -15.62 -18.67
CA SER A 89 7.86 -14.83 -19.61
C SER A 89 6.90 -13.83 -18.95
N GLY A 90 6.96 -13.66 -17.62
CA GLY A 90 6.12 -12.71 -16.90
C GLY A 90 6.67 -11.28 -16.89
N ASP A 91 5.91 -10.36 -16.29
CA ASP A 91 6.30 -8.96 -16.08
C ASP A 91 6.49 -8.67 -14.58
N LEU A 92 7.73 -8.79 -14.10
CA LEU A 92 8.06 -8.52 -12.70
C LEU A 92 8.02 -7.04 -12.33
N VAL A 93 8.23 -6.14 -13.29
CA VAL A 93 8.18 -4.70 -13.03
C VAL A 93 6.74 -4.31 -12.75
N LEU A 94 5.81 -4.76 -13.59
CA LEU A 94 4.38 -4.58 -13.36
C LEU A 94 3.93 -5.30 -12.07
N ALA A 95 4.34 -6.55 -11.85
CA ALA A 95 3.98 -7.29 -10.64
C ALA A 95 4.42 -6.57 -9.35
N SER A 96 5.64 -6.02 -9.34
CA SER A 96 6.19 -5.24 -8.23
C SER A 96 5.46 -3.90 -8.05
N SER A 97 5.12 -3.23 -9.15
CA SER A 97 4.36 -1.98 -9.13
C SER A 97 2.95 -2.19 -8.56
N ILE A 98 2.29 -3.29 -8.94
CA ILE A 98 0.98 -3.67 -8.40
C ILE A 98 1.06 -3.97 -6.89
N ALA A 99 2.10 -4.68 -6.46
CA ALA A 99 2.33 -4.95 -5.04
C ALA A 99 2.55 -3.65 -4.25
N LEU A 100 3.33 -2.71 -4.80
CA LEU A 100 3.53 -1.39 -4.23
C LEU A 100 2.20 -0.62 -4.11
N ILE A 101 1.37 -0.59 -5.15
CA ILE A 101 0.07 0.09 -5.11
C ILE A 101 -0.84 -0.54 -4.05
N ARG A 102 -0.91 -1.87 -3.99
CA ARG A 102 -1.67 -2.59 -2.95
C ARG A 102 -1.25 -2.16 -1.54
N ASP A 103 0.06 -2.15 -1.28
CA ASP A 103 0.59 -1.83 0.04
C ASP A 103 0.41 -0.34 0.37
N ALA A 104 0.56 0.55 -0.62
CA ALA A 104 0.30 1.97 -0.48
C ALA A 104 -1.17 2.27 -0.14
N LEU A 105 -2.12 1.52 -0.70
CA LEU A 105 -3.54 1.65 -0.34
C LEU A 105 -3.82 1.26 1.11
N LEU A 106 -3.15 0.21 1.63
CA LEU A 106 -3.26 -0.18 3.04
C LEU A 106 -2.67 0.90 3.96
N ILE A 107 -1.50 1.46 3.60
CA ILE A 107 -0.90 2.57 4.34
C ILE A 107 -1.83 3.79 4.35
N ARG A 108 -2.44 4.12 3.21
CA ARG A 108 -3.41 5.21 3.11
C ARG A 108 -4.65 4.96 3.96
N GLU A 109 -5.15 3.72 3.97
CA GLU A 109 -6.30 3.31 4.78
C GLU A 109 -6.02 3.43 6.29
N CYS A 110 -4.81 3.04 6.70
CA CYS A 110 -4.29 3.24 8.05
C CYS A 110 -4.21 4.73 8.40
N GLY A 111 -3.69 5.57 7.49
CA GLY A 111 -3.65 7.02 7.68
C GLY A 111 -5.03 7.66 7.84
N TYR A 112 -6.02 7.23 7.05
CA TYR A 112 -7.40 7.69 7.22
C TYR A 112 -8.03 7.21 8.53
N ALA A 113 -7.78 5.95 8.92
CA ALA A 113 -8.24 5.42 10.20
C ALA A 113 -7.63 6.21 11.37
N MET A 114 -6.32 6.45 11.33
CA MET A 114 -5.59 7.23 12.31
C MET A 114 -6.16 8.64 12.42
N ALA A 115 -6.29 9.38 11.32
CA ALA A 115 -6.83 10.74 11.33
C ALA A 115 -8.25 10.82 11.91
N GLY A 116 -9.08 9.81 11.62
CA GLY A 116 -10.42 9.66 12.18
C GLY A 116 -10.46 9.18 13.65
N GLY A 117 -9.33 8.77 14.22
CA GLY A 117 -9.28 8.16 15.55
C GLY A 117 -9.84 6.73 15.61
N ASP A 118 -10.03 6.08 14.46
CA ASP A 118 -10.55 4.71 14.34
C ASP A 118 -9.42 3.69 14.53
N VAL A 119 -9.09 3.47 15.79
CA VAL A 119 -8.04 2.53 16.21
C VAL A 119 -8.39 1.08 15.91
N GLY A 120 -9.68 0.74 15.78
CA GLY A 120 -10.13 -0.60 15.39
C GLY A 120 -9.77 -0.89 13.94
N ARG A 121 -10.11 0.03 13.03
CA ARG A 121 -9.75 -0.09 11.62
C ARG A 121 -8.23 -0.03 11.41
N MET A 122 -7.53 0.79 12.18
CA MET A 122 -6.06 0.82 12.19
C MET A 122 -5.47 -0.55 12.57
N TYR A 123 -5.99 -1.17 13.63
CA TYR A 123 -5.55 -2.47 14.11
C TYR A 123 -5.79 -3.59 13.09
N GLU A 124 -6.91 -3.57 12.36
CA GLU A 124 -7.14 -4.51 11.25
C GLU A 124 -6.06 -4.40 10.15
N VAL A 125 -5.63 -3.17 9.82
CA VAL A 125 -4.52 -2.96 8.87
C VAL A 125 -3.19 -3.45 9.44
N MET A 126 -2.92 -3.25 10.74
CA MET A 126 -1.70 -3.75 11.39
C MET A 126 -1.56 -5.28 11.31
N LYS A 127 -2.68 -6.03 11.40
CA LYS A 127 -2.67 -7.48 11.18
C LYS A 127 -2.23 -7.86 9.76
N VAL A 128 -2.55 -7.04 8.75
CA VAL A 128 -2.08 -7.25 7.38
C VAL A 128 -0.60 -6.88 7.24
N PHE A 129 -0.15 -5.82 7.91
CA PHE A 129 1.26 -5.42 7.92
C PHE A 129 2.20 -6.51 8.43
N LEU A 130 1.78 -7.33 9.40
CA LEU A 130 2.54 -8.50 9.84
C LEU A 130 3.01 -9.36 8.66
N PHE A 131 2.09 -9.69 7.75
CA PHE A 131 2.40 -10.53 6.58
C PHE A 131 3.25 -9.81 5.54
N ILE A 132 3.04 -8.50 5.35
CA ILE A 132 3.87 -7.69 4.45
C ILE A 132 5.31 -7.65 4.95
N PHE A 133 5.51 -7.41 6.25
CA PHE A 133 6.85 -7.39 6.85
C PHE A 133 7.49 -8.77 6.88
N ALA A 134 6.71 -9.83 7.09
CA ALA A 134 7.20 -11.21 7.05
C ALA A 134 7.73 -11.61 5.66
N GLY A 135 7.15 -11.05 4.59
CA GLY A 135 7.65 -11.20 3.23
C GLY A 135 8.80 -10.25 2.86
N SER A 136 9.23 -9.37 3.76
CA SER A 136 10.26 -8.35 3.52
C SER A 136 11.58 -8.67 4.21
N SER A 137 12.61 -7.85 3.98
CA SER A 137 13.87 -7.92 4.73
C SER A 137 13.79 -7.35 6.17
N ASN A 138 12.63 -6.84 6.60
CA ASN A 138 12.47 -6.12 7.86
C ASN A 138 11.83 -7.01 8.95
N SER A 139 12.52 -8.09 9.32
CA SER A 139 12.03 -9.10 10.28
C SER A 139 11.75 -8.55 11.69
N LYS A 140 12.38 -7.44 12.09
CA LYS A 140 12.12 -6.80 13.39
C LYS A 140 10.66 -6.40 13.57
N TYR A 141 10.04 -5.88 12.51
CA TYR A 141 8.63 -5.49 12.57
C TYR A 141 7.71 -6.70 12.69
N VAL A 142 8.12 -7.86 12.18
CA VAL A 142 7.33 -9.10 12.32
C VAL A 142 7.17 -9.49 13.78
N GLY A 143 8.27 -9.50 14.53
CA GLY A 143 8.24 -9.78 15.97
C GLY A 143 7.35 -8.79 16.71
N TYR A 144 7.55 -7.49 16.47
CA TYR A 144 6.76 -6.44 17.08
C TYR A 144 5.25 -6.55 16.81
N PHE A 145 4.85 -6.72 15.55
CA PHE A 145 3.42 -6.86 15.22
C PHE A 145 2.84 -8.16 15.78
N LEU A 146 3.59 -9.25 15.75
CA LEU A 146 3.13 -10.54 16.28
C LEU A 146 2.91 -10.46 17.79
N GLU A 147 3.89 -9.94 18.54
CA GLU A 147 3.76 -9.69 19.98
C GLU A 147 2.56 -8.80 20.26
N GLN A 148 2.44 -7.65 19.58
CA GLN A 148 1.32 -6.73 19.78
C GLN A 148 -0.06 -7.38 19.52
N ILE A 149 -0.17 -8.24 18.51
CA ILE A 149 -1.41 -8.97 18.20
C ILE A 149 -1.68 -10.04 19.27
N CYS A 150 -0.64 -10.77 19.70
CA CYS A 150 -0.75 -11.74 20.77
C CYS A 150 -1.23 -11.09 22.07
N ASP A 151 -0.62 -9.97 22.46
CA ASP A 151 -0.98 -9.20 23.63
C ASP A 151 -2.46 -8.78 23.59
N LEU A 152 -2.94 -8.29 22.44
CA LEU A 152 -4.29 -7.76 22.30
C LEU A 152 -5.38 -8.83 22.16
N GLU A 153 -5.10 -9.96 21.51
CA GLU A 153 -6.09 -11.02 21.28
C GLU A 153 -6.13 -12.08 22.38
N TRP A 154 -4.99 -12.34 23.03
CA TRP A 154 -4.84 -13.50 23.92
C TRP A 154 -4.46 -13.15 25.35
N GLU A 155 -3.69 -12.10 25.57
CA GLU A 155 -3.15 -11.78 26.91
C GLU A 155 -3.92 -10.66 27.62
N SER A 156 -4.56 -9.78 26.87
CA SER A 156 -5.32 -8.63 27.40
C SER A 156 -6.76 -9.00 27.76
N THR A 157 -7.25 -8.49 28.88
CA THR A 157 -8.71 -8.43 29.11
C THR A 157 -9.37 -7.50 28.08
N PRO A 158 -10.68 -7.62 27.84
CA PRO A 158 -11.41 -6.72 26.93
C PRO A 158 -11.23 -5.23 27.27
N GLU A 159 -11.15 -4.89 28.55
CA GLU A 159 -10.93 -3.53 29.04
C GLU A 159 -9.52 -3.05 28.73
N GLN A 160 -8.51 -3.90 28.95
CA GLN A 160 -7.11 -3.61 28.64
C GLN A 160 -6.93 -3.41 27.14
N ARG A 161 -7.43 -4.32 26.30
CA ARG A 161 -7.39 -4.20 24.84
C ARG A 161 -7.99 -2.86 24.37
N LYS A 162 -9.16 -2.51 24.91
CA LYS A 162 -9.83 -1.24 24.59
C LYS A 162 -9.03 -0.03 25.04
N ALA A 163 -8.42 -0.08 26.22
CA ALA A 163 -7.57 1.01 26.73
C ALA A 163 -6.31 1.16 25.88
N THR A 164 -5.60 0.07 25.57
CA THR A 164 -4.41 0.05 24.73
C THR A 164 -4.69 0.60 23.35
N LEU A 165 -5.72 0.09 22.66
CA LEU A 165 -6.08 0.57 21.32
C LEU A 165 -6.42 2.06 21.34
N ARG A 166 -7.21 2.54 22.31
CA ARG A 166 -7.53 3.97 22.45
C ARG A 166 -6.30 4.83 22.72
N GLY A 167 -5.30 4.29 23.40
CA GLY A 167 -4.05 4.97 23.68
C GLY A 167 -3.12 5.13 22.47
N MET A 168 -3.35 4.39 21.38
CA MET A 168 -2.45 4.44 20.21
C MET A 168 -2.50 5.75 19.45
N VAL A 169 -3.62 6.47 19.52
CA VAL A 169 -3.81 7.75 18.82
C VAL A 169 -4.31 8.82 19.78
N VAL A 170 -3.91 10.05 19.56
CA VAL A 170 -4.24 11.20 20.40
C VAL A 170 -4.59 12.40 19.53
N ASN A 171 -5.52 13.22 20.01
CA ASN A 171 -5.88 14.49 19.36
C ASN A 171 -5.82 15.63 20.38
N ILE A 172 -4.66 16.29 20.43
CA ILE A 172 -4.39 17.39 21.35
C ILE A 172 -5.16 18.65 20.94
N THR A 173 -5.42 18.82 19.64
CA THR A 173 -6.08 20.01 19.10
C THR A 173 -7.58 20.01 19.35
N GLY A 174 -8.18 18.83 19.59
CA GLY A 174 -9.62 18.63 19.67
C GLY A 174 -10.36 18.78 18.34
N ARG A 175 -9.66 18.96 17.20
CA ARG A 175 -10.26 19.14 15.88
C ARG A 175 -10.49 17.80 15.19
N GLU A 176 -11.65 17.62 14.57
CA GLU A 176 -11.94 16.40 13.81
C GLU A 176 -10.88 16.17 12.71
N GLY A 177 -10.47 14.91 12.50
CA GLY A 177 -9.46 14.56 11.50
C GLY A 177 -8.00 14.85 11.91
N HIS A 178 -7.75 15.36 13.12
CA HIS A 178 -6.40 15.76 13.59
C HIS A 178 -5.84 14.82 14.67
N HIS A 179 -6.27 13.56 14.68
CA HIS A 179 -5.63 12.52 15.48
C HIS A 179 -4.27 12.15 14.88
N ALA A 180 -3.29 11.90 15.73
CA ALA A 180 -1.96 11.42 15.36
C ALA A 180 -1.57 10.24 16.26
N GLY A 181 -0.62 9.42 15.80
CA GLY A 181 0.00 8.40 16.64
C GLY A 181 0.60 9.01 17.91
N ILE A 182 0.39 8.35 19.05
CA ILE A 182 0.93 8.83 20.33
C ILE A 182 2.46 8.85 20.34
N ASP A 183 3.10 7.97 19.56
CA ASP A 183 4.54 7.89 19.37
C ASP A 183 5.11 9.19 18.77
N ILE A 184 4.45 9.78 17.77
CA ILE A 184 4.84 11.05 17.16
C ILE A 184 4.81 12.18 18.20
N LEU A 185 3.82 12.17 19.09
CA LEU A 185 3.73 13.15 20.16
C LEU A 185 4.86 12.98 21.18
N LEU A 186 5.16 11.73 21.57
CA LEU A 186 6.27 11.44 22.47
C LEU A 186 7.61 11.85 21.85
N GLU A 187 7.83 11.60 20.57
CA GLU A 187 9.02 12.05 19.85
C GLU A 187 9.14 13.58 19.84
N HIS A 188 8.03 14.29 19.60
CA HIS A 188 8.02 15.75 19.66
C HIS A 188 8.44 16.26 21.05
N PHE A 189 7.91 15.68 22.13
CA PHE A 189 8.28 16.08 23.49
C PHE A 189 9.73 15.73 23.83
N ASN A 190 10.21 14.56 23.42
CA ASN A 190 11.61 14.19 23.61
C ASN A 190 12.54 15.22 22.97
N ARG A 191 12.22 15.65 21.74
CA ARG A 191 12.99 16.67 21.02
C ARG A 191 12.95 18.06 21.66
N LEU A 192 11.92 18.41 22.43
CA LEU A 192 11.86 19.67 23.17
C LEU A 192 12.75 19.67 24.43
N LEU A 193 13.16 18.49 24.89
CA LEU A 193 14.01 18.32 26.07
C LEU A 193 15.52 18.24 25.73
N GLU A 194 15.87 18.11 24.45
CA GLU A 194 17.25 18.19 23.92
C GLU A 194 17.73 19.64 23.79
#